data_AF-A0A0A9XZG2-F1
#
_entry.id   AF-A0A0A9XZG2-F1
#
_cell.length_a   1.000
_cell.length_b   1.000
_cell.length_c   1.000
_cell.angle_alpha   90.00
_cell.angle_beta   90.00
_cell.angle_gamma   90.00
#
_symmetry.space_group_name_H-M   'P 1'
#
loop_
_entity.id
_entity.type
_entity.pdbx_description
1 polymer ?
#
loop_
_entity_poly.entity_id
_entity_poly.type
_entity_poly.pdbx_seq_one_letter_code
_entity_poly.pdbx_strand_id
1 'polypeptide(L)'
;MNMYESTNIRPYHILILGVLGILLLVVFSLAPNAFTNITAFCYPAYQTLLILRHGTTATVQQSQYRQWFMYWLIVFSLTLLESITDTLVLWVPLYYSLKLGLIVWMIHPAIRGAEQIYMYSSPIIFKMIDAIESYLHTYTATGETNSSAYVKTKSHEA
;
A
#
# COMPACT_ATOMS: atom_id res chain seq x y z
N MET A 1 6.15 -42.56 -36.71
CA MET A 1 4.69 -42.39 -36.63
C MET A 1 4.44 -40.94 -36.26
N ASN A 2 4.25 -40.08 -37.26
CA ASN A 2 4.18 -38.65 -37.02
C ASN A 2 2.75 -38.29 -36.58
N MET A 3 2.61 -37.63 -35.43
CA MET A 3 1.32 -37.27 -34.80
C MET A 3 0.39 -36.40 -35.68
N TYR A 4 0.87 -35.91 -36.85
CA TYR A 4 0.09 -35.10 -37.79
C TYR A 4 -0.86 -35.91 -38.68
N GLU A 5 -0.66 -37.23 -38.78
CA GLU A 5 -1.35 -38.05 -39.78
C GLU A 5 -2.73 -38.53 -39.30
N SER A 6 -2.94 -38.60 -37.98
CA SER A 6 -4.21 -39.05 -37.37
C SER A 6 -5.19 -37.93 -37.05
N THR A 7 -4.79 -36.65 -37.18
CA THR A 7 -5.67 -35.49 -36.96
C THR A 7 -5.57 -34.54 -38.15
N ASN A 8 -6.67 -34.35 -38.88
CA ASN A 8 -6.76 -33.49 -40.09
C ASN A 8 -6.72 -31.99 -39.73
N ILE A 9 -5.72 -31.58 -38.95
CA ILE A 9 -5.59 -30.22 -38.42
C ILE A 9 -4.22 -29.69 -38.84
N ARG A 10 -4.23 -28.63 -39.66
CA ARG A 10 -3.01 -28.03 -40.20
C ARG A 10 -2.18 -27.40 -39.07
N PRO A 11 -0.84 -27.52 -39.09
CA PRO A 11 0.04 -27.17 -37.95
C PRO A 11 -0.05 -25.71 -37.50
N TYR A 12 -0.46 -24.78 -38.37
CA TYR A 12 -0.65 -23.38 -38.00
C TYR A 12 -1.78 -23.15 -36.99
N HIS A 13 -2.83 -23.98 -36.97
CA HIS A 13 -3.93 -23.80 -36.02
C HIS A 13 -3.47 -24.03 -34.57
N ILE A 14 -2.54 -24.97 -34.36
CA ILE A 14 -1.98 -25.29 -33.05
C ILE A 14 -1.14 -24.11 -32.56
N LEU A 15 -0.36 -23.49 -33.45
CA LEU A 15 0.39 -22.26 -33.14
C LEU A 15 -0.55 -21.09 -32.83
N ILE A 16 -1.61 -20.89 -33.63
CA ILE A 16 -2.60 -19.83 -33.40
C ILE A 16 -3.35 -20.04 -32.08
N LEU A 17 -3.79 -21.26 -31.77
CA LEU A 17 -4.44 -21.60 -30.50
C LEU A 17 -3.50 -21.40 -29.31
N GLY A 18 -2.22 -21.76 -29.45
CA GLY A 18 -1.21 -21.51 -28.41
C GLY A 18 -0.97 -20.02 -28.17
N VAL A 19 -0.78 -19.23 -29.24
CA VAL A 19 -0.62 -17.77 -29.14
C VAL A 19 -1.86 -17.10 -28.58
N LEU A 20 -3.05 -17.52 -29.02
CA LEU A 20 -4.33 -17.03 -28.50
C LEU A 20 -4.50 -17.37 -27.01
N GLY A 21 -4.14 -18.59 -26.60
CA GLY A 21 -4.18 -19.03 -25.21
C GLY A 21 -3.22 -18.23 -24.33
N ILE A 22 -2.00 -17.98 -24.79
CA ILE A 22 -1.02 -17.14 -24.07
C ILE A 22 -1.53 -15.69 -23.98
N LEU A 23 -2.11 -15.13 -25.05
CA LEU A 23 -2.73 -13.81 -25.03
C LEU A 23 -3.87 -13.73 -24.01
N LEU A 24 -4.75 -14.73 -23.98
CA LEU A 24 -5.83 -14.81 -23.01
C LEU A 24 -5.32 -14.92 -21.58
N LEU A 25 -4.26 -15.69 -21.33
CA LEU A 25 -3.63 -15.80 -20.01
C LEU A 25 -2.98 -14.49 -19.56
N VAL A 26 -2.32 -13.75 -20.47
CA VAL A 26 -1.74 -12.43 -20.17
C VAL A 26 -2.83 -11.40 -19.88
N VAL A 27 -3.91 -11.38 -20.66
CA VAL A 27 -5.05 -10.50 -20.42
C VAL A 27 -5.75 -10.86 -19.10
N PHE A 28 -5.91 -12.15 -18.81
CA PHE A 28 -6.51 -12.63 -17.56
C PHE A 28 -5.63 -12.35 -16.34
N SER A 29 -4.31 -12.29 -16.49
CA SER A 29 -3.38 -11.96 -15.40
C SER A 29 -3.22 -10.46 -15.18
N LEU A 30 -3.14 -9.66 -16.24
CA LEU A 30 -2.85 -8.23 -16.15
C LEU A 30 -4.11 -7.38 -15.87
N ALA A 31 -5.24 -7.73 -16.46
CA ALA A 31 -6.45 -6.92 -16.37
C ALA A 31 -7.00 -6.81 -14.94
N PRO A 32 -7.08 -7.89 -14.13
CA PRO A 32 -7.56 -7.79 -12.76
C PRO A 32 -6.62 -6.97 -11.87
N ASN A 33 -5.30 -7.14 -12.00
CA ASN A 33 -4.32 -6.41 -11.21
C ASN A 33 -4.38 -4.91 -11.50
N ALA A 34 -4.40 -4.53 -12.77
CA ALA A 34 -4.54 -3.13 -13.17
C ALA A 34 -5.88 -2.53 -12.69
N PHE A 35 -6.99 -3.26 -12.84
CA PHE A 35 -8.30 -2.79 -12.42
C PHE A 35 -8.41 -2.59 -10.90
N THR A 36 -7.88 -3.55 -10.12
CA THR A 36 -7.90 -3.48 -8.66
C THR A 36 -7.04 -2.31 -8.16
N ASN A 37 -5.86 -2.11 -8.76
CA ASN A 37 -4.99 -0.98 -8.44
C ASN A 37 -5.66 0.35 -8.80
N ILE A 38 -6.16 0.51 -10.02
CA ILE A 38 -6.85 1.74 -10.44
C ILE A 38 -8.02 2.06 -9.50
N THR A 39 -8.84 1.07 -9.16
CA THR A 39 -9.97 1.27 -8.25
C THR A 39 -9.50 1.65 -6.83
N ALA A 40 -8.43 1.00 -6.35
CA ALA A 40 -7.83 1.29 -5.06
C ALA A 40 -7.16 2.67 -4.98
N PHE A 41 -6.71 3.23 -6.10
CA PHE A 41 -6.14 4.58 -6.13
C PHE A 41 -7.20 5.66 -6.40
N CYS A 42 -8.09 5.46 -7.38
CA CYS A 42 -9.01 6.49 -7.85
C CYS A 42 -10.13 6.82 -6.86
N TYR A 43 -10.74 5.82 -6.23
CA TYR A 43 -11.85 6.03 -5.29
C TYR A 43 -11.47 6.86 -4.04
N PRO A 44 -10.42 6.50 -3.28
CA PRO A 44 -9.99 7.30 -2.12
C PRO A 44 -9.37 8.64 -2.51
N ALA A 45 -8.72 8.75 -3.68
CA ALA A 45 -8.22 10.03 -4.17
C ALA A 45 -9.36 11.01 -4.42
N TYR A 46 -10.44 10.56 -5.05
CA TYR A 46 -11.65 11.37 -5.23
C TYR A 46 -12.24 11.81 -3.88
N GLN A 47 -12.35 10.89 -2.92
CA GLN A 47 -12.89 11.20 -1.58
C GLN A 47 -12.00 12.17 -0.81
N THR A 48 -10.67 12.03 -0.89
CA THR A 48 -9.71 12.96 -0.28
C THR A 48 -9.87 14.37 -0.85
N LEU A 49 -10.03 14.50 -2.17
CA LEU A 49 -10.30 15.80 -2.82
C LEU A 49 -11.65 16.38 -2.42
N LEU A 50 -12.65 15.54 -2.23
CA LEU A 50 -13.98 15.95 -1.78
C LEU A 50 -13.94 16.57 -0.38
N ILE A 51 -13.13 16.00 0.53
CA ILE A 51 -12.93 16.49 1.90
C ILE A 51 -12.19 17.82 1.91
N LEU A 52 -11.15 17.95 1.08
CA LEU A 52 -10.42 19.19 0.91
C LEU A 52 -11.31 20.31 0.37
N ARG A 53 -12.23 19.99 -0.55
CA ARG A 53 -13.11 20.97 -1.18
C ARG A 53 -14.28 21.42 -0.30
N HIS A 54 -14.89 20.50 0.45
CA HIS A 54 -16.11 20.82 1.21
C HIS A 54 -15.86 21.34 2.63
N GLY A 55 -14.60 21.49 3.05
CA GLY A 55 -14.22 22.26 4.24
C GLY A 55 -15.10 21.97 5.46
N THR A 56 -15.17 20.71 5.88
CA THR A 56 -15.98 20.29 7.03
C THR A 56 -15.33 20.77 8.34
N THR A 57 -16.11 20.89 9.43
CA THR A 57 -15.63 21.25 10.78
C THR A 57 -14.34 20.50 11.15
N ALA A 58 -13.37 21.20 11.76
CA ALA A 58 -12.02 20.70 12.02
C ALA A 58 -11.99 19.29 12.66
N THR A 59 -12.91 18.98 13.57
CA THR A 59 -13.00 17.67 14.23
C THR A 59 -13.46 16.53 13.30
N VAL A 60 -14.41 16.81 12.40
CA VAL A 60 -14.92 15.86 11.40
C VAL A 60 -13.90 15.66 10.28
N GLN A 61 -13.17 16.72 9.93
CA GLN A 61 -12.11 16.65 8.94
C GLN A 61 -10.95 15.74 9.41
N GLN A 62 -10.57 15.82 10.69
CA GLN A 62 -9.52 14.96 11.27
C GLN A 62 -9.90 13.46 11.28
N SER A 63 -11.16 13.13 11.59
CA SER A 63 -11.61 11.73 11.59
C SER A 63 -11.67 11.14 10.18
N GLN A 64 -12.10 11.93 9.19
CA GLN A 64 -12.13 11.51 7.79
C GLN A 64 -10.71 11.33 7.22
N TYR A 65 -9.80 12.28 7.44
CA TYR A 65 -8.41 12.12 7.00
C TYR A 65 -7.76 10.88 7.62
N ARG A 66 -8.02 10.60 8.89
CA ARG A 66 -7.51 9.39 9.56
C ARG A 66 -8.04 8.11 8.91
N GLN A 67 -9.32 8.07 8.55
CA GLN A 67 -9.90 6.91 7.84
C GLN A 67 -9.23 6.68 6.48
N TRP A 68 -9.03 7.74 5.69
CA TRP A 68 -8.38 7.65 4.39
C TRP A 68 -6.88 7.34 4.49
N PHE A 69 -6.18 7.87 5.48
CA PHE A 69 -4.76 7.58 5.69
C PHE A 69 -4.53 6.12 6.08
N MET A 70 -5.35 5.57 6.98
CA MET A 70 -5.30 4.14 7.31
C MET A 70 -5.63 3.27 6.12
N TYR A 71 -6.56 3.71 5.26
CA TYR A 71 -6.82 3.08 3.98
C TYR A 71 -5.55 2.98 3.13
N TRP A 72 -4.87 4.10 2.91
CA TRP A 72 -3.64 4.15 2.12
C TRP A 72 -2.56 3.21 2.68
N LEU A 73 -2.34 3.23 4.00
CA LEU A 73 -1.31 2.43 4.66
C LEU A 73 -1.50 0.92 4.44
N ILE A 74 -2.75 0.45 4.46
CA ILE A 74 -3.05 -0.96 4.26
C ILE A 74 -3.01 -1.34 2.78
N VAL A 75 -3.46 -0.47 1.87
CA VAL A 75 -3.26 -0.68 0.43
C VAL A 75 -1.78 -0.81 0.09
N PHE A 76 -0.92 0.07 0.61
CA PHE A 76 0.53 -0.04 0.45
C PHE A 76 1.08 -1.36 0.99
N SER A 77 0.64 -1.76 2.20
CA SER A 77 1.07 -3.00 2.83
C SER A 77 0.63 -4.23 2.02
N LEU A 78 -0.57 -4.24 1.45
CA LEU A 78 -1.08 -5.30 0.58
C LEU A 78 -0.35 -5.35 -0.77
N THR A 79 0.00 -4.20 -1.35
CA THR A 79 0.79 -4.12 -2.59
C THR A 79 2.23 -4.61 -2.37
N LEU A 80 2.83 -4.27 -1.23
CA LEU A 80 4.14 -4.79 -0.83
C LEU A 80 4.09 -6.30 -0.59
N LEU A 81 3.05 -6.77 0.12
CA LEU A 81 2.85 -8.20 0.33
C LEU A 81 2.66 -8.91 -1.00
N GLU A 82 1.85 -8.39 -1.92
CA GLU A 82 1.69 -8.94 -3.27
C GLU A 82 3.02 -9.04 -4.02
N SER A 83 3.86 -8.00 -3.94
CA SER A 83 5.21 -8.02 -4.54
C SER A 83 6.12 -9.11 -3.95
N ILE A 84 5.95 -9.43 -2.66
CA ILE A 84 6.68 -10.52 -1.99
C ILE A 84 6.06 -11.89 -2.31
N THR A 85 4.74 -11.94 -2.47
CA THR A 85 3.98 -13.18 -2.62
C THR A 85 3.90 -13.65 -4.06
N ASP A 86 4.25 -12.83 -5.07
CA ASP A 86 4.38 -13.26 -6.48
C ASP A 86 5.23 -14.54 -6.64
N THR A 87 6.17 -14.80 -5.73
CA THR A 87 6.97 -16.05 -5.69
C THR A 87 6.35 -17.17 -4.84
N LEU A 88 5.45 -16.84 -3.89
CA LEU A 88 4.85 -17.77 -2.91
C LEU A 88 3.41 -18.21 -3.27
N VAL A 89 2.70 -17.50 -4.18
CA VAL A 89 1.26 -17.69 -4.50
C VAL A 89 0.93 -19.04 -5.16
N LEU A 90 1.91 -19.75 -5.75
CA LEU A 90 1.65 -21.05 -6.39
C LEU A 90 1.14 -22.14 -5.42
N TRP A 91 1.20 -21.93 -4.10
CA TRP A 91 0.83 -22.94 -3.11
C TRP A 91 -0.49 -22.68 -2.35
N VAL A 92 -1.03 -21.46 -2.33
CA VAL A 92 -2.19 -21.11 -1.49
C VAL A 92 -3.39 -20.58 -2.31
N PRO A 93 -4.40 -21.42 -2.60
CA PRO A 93 -5.54 -21.07 -3.47
C PRO A 93 -6.57 -20.12 -2.84
N LEU A 94 -6.42 -19.67 -1.59
CA LEU A 94 -7.38 -18.78 -0.90
C LEU A 94 -6.86 -17.34 -0.67
N TYR A 95 -5.67 -17.00 -1.17
CA TYR A 95 -5.01 -15.71 -0.89
C TYR A 95 -5.81 -14.50 -1.42
N TYR A 96 -6.27 -14.56 -2.67
CA TYR A 96 -7.00 -13.46 -3.31
C TYR A 96 -8.36 -13.18 -2.64
N SER A 97 -9.04 -14.21 -2.13
CA SER A 97 -10.30 -14.06 -1.39
C SER A 97 -10.11 -13.36 -0.04
N LEU A 98 -9.00 -13.65 0.65
CA LEU A 98 -8.66 -12.97 1.91
C LEU A 98 -8.27 -11.50 1.68
N LYS A 99 -7.52 -11.22 0.60
CA LYS A 99 -7.16 -9.85 0.18
C LYS A 99 -8.41 -9.02 -0.12
N LEU A 100 -9.35 -9.56 -0.89
CA LEU A 100 -10.64 -8.91 -1.17
C LEU A 100 -11.47 -8.73 0.10
N GLY A 101 -11.53 -9.73 0.98
CA GLY A 101 -12.23 -9.64 2.26
C GLY A 101 -11.70 -8.50 3.14
N LEU A 102 -10.38 -8.37 3.25
CA LEU A 102 -9.73 -7.29 4.00
C LEU A 102 -10.00 -5.91 3.40
N ILE A 103 -9.90 -5.77 2.08
CA ILE A 103 -10.15 -4.50 1.38
C ILE A 103 -11.62 -4.09 1.54
N VAL A 104 -12.56 -5.01 1.35
CA VAL A 104 -14.00 -4.74 1.48
C VAL A 104 -14.38 -4.41 2.92
N TRP A 105 -13.81 -5.11 3.90
CA TRP A 105 -14.01 -4.83 5.32
C TRP A 105 -13.54 -3.42 5.70
N MET A 106 -12.44 -2.95 5.11
CA MET A 106 -11.95 -1.59 5.31
C MET A 106 -12.75 -0.51 4.56
N ILE A 107 -13.26 -0.81 3.37
CA ILE A 107 -14.09 0.11 2.59
C ILE A 107 -15.43 0.36 3.29
N HIS A 108 -15.94 -0.62 4.05
CA HIS A 108 -17.27 -0.54 4.63
C HIS A 108 -17.40 0.61 5.66
N PRO A 109 -18.11 1.71 5.34
CA PRO A 109 -18.17 2.90 6.19
C PRO A 109 -18.94 2.66 7.50
N ALA A 110 -19.77 1.61 7.56
CA ALA A 110 -20.51 1.25 8.77
C ALA A 110 -19.69 0.49 9.83
N ILE A 111 -18.62 -0.21 9.44
CA ILE A 111 -17.86 -1.08 10.38
C ILE A 111 -16.69 -0.32 11.00
N ARG A 112 -16.26 0.81 10.40
CA ARG A 112 -15.14 1.65 10.89
C ARG A 112 -13.91 0.78 11.24
N GLY A 113 -13.61 -0.25 10.46
CA GLY A 113 -12.52 -1.19 10.74
C GLY A 113 -11.16 -0.51 10.88
N ALA A 114 -10.94 0.58 10.13
CA ALA A 114 -9.77 1.44 10.27
C ALA A 114 -9.67 2.16 11.63
N GLU A 115 -10.80 2.51 12.26
CA GLU A 115 -10.84 3.12 13.59
C GLU A 115 -10.54 2.09 14.69
N GLN A 116 -10.98 0.84 14.52
CA GLN A 116 -10.61 -0.25 15.43
C GLN A 116 -9.10 -0.53 15.37
N ILE A 117 -8.52 -0.65 14.17
CA ILE A 117 -7.08 -0.80 14.01
C ILE A 117 -6.33 0.37 14.62
N TYR A 118 -6.82 1.60 14.44
CA TYR A 118 -6.23 2.78 15.07
C TYR A 118 -6.29 2.69 16.59
N MET A 119 -7.41 2.30 17.18
CA MET A 119 -7.52 2.17 18.64
C MET A 119 -6.53 1.16 19.23
N TYR A 120 -6.26 0.06 18.52
CA TYR A 120 -5.27 -0.93 18.93
C TYR A 120 -3.82 -0.51 18.67
N SER A 121 -3.54 0.17 17.54
CA SER A 121 -2.18 0.54 17.12
C SER A 121 -1.69 1.88 17.66
N SER A 122 -2.60 2.81 17.94
CA SER A 122 -2.38 4.12 18.54
C SER A 122 -1.39 4.10 19.72
N PRO A 123 -1.58 3.28 20.78
CA PRO A 123 -0.66 3.29 21.92
C PRO A 123 0.76 2.82 21.57
N ILE A 124 0.92 1.98 20.55
CA ILE A 124 2.24 1.50 20.11
C ILE A 124 2.93 2.59 19.28
N ILE A 125 2.18 3.19 18.35
CA ILE A 125 2.68 4.24 17.47
C ILE A 125 3.12 5.46 18.30
N PHE A 126 2.31 5.90 19.25
CA PHE A 126 2.66 7.04 20.10
C PHE A 126 3.90 6.77 20.96
N LYS A 127 4.03 5.59 21.56
CA LYS A 127 5.26 5.21 22.28
C LYS A 127 6.51 5.26 21.40
N MET A 128 6.38 4.85 20.14
CA MET A 128 7.50 4.86 19.20
C MET A 128 7.87 6.29 18.78
N ILE A 129 6.86 7.15 18.58
CA ILE A 129 7.06 8.57 18.28
C ILE A 129 7.72 9.29 19.46
N ASP A 130 7.22 9.10 20.68
CA ASP A 130 7.78 9.71 21.88
C ASP A 130 9.25 9.32 22.09
N ALA A 131 9.59 8.05 21.82
CA ALA A 131 10.97 7.59 21.86
C ALA A 131 11.84 8.33 20.83
N ILE A 132 11.38 8.44 19.58
CA ILE A 132 12.09 9.15 18.50
C ILE A 132 12.28 10.63 18.85
N GLU A 133 11.25 11.31 19.37
CA GLU A 133 11.33 12.70 19.78
C GLU A 133 12.35 12.89 20.91
N SER A 134 12.39 11.99 21.89
CA SER A 134 13.41 12.01 22.95
C SER A 134 14.83 11.90 22.40
N TYR A 135 15.07 11.03 21.41
CA TYR A 135 16.37 10.95 20.75
C TYR A 135 16.70 12.25 20.01
N LEU A 136 15.76 12.79 19.22
CA LEU A 136 15.92 14.04 18.49
C LEU A 136 16.28 15.21 19.40
N HIS A 137 15.58 15.38 20.53
CA HIS A 137 15.86 16.44 21.50
C HIS A 137 17.26 16.34 22.11
N THR A 138 17.74 15.12 22.35
CA THR A 138 19.10 14.88 22.84
C THR A 138 20.14 15.28 21.79
N TYR A 139 19.91 14.97 20.51
CA TYR A 139 20.81 15.36 19.42
C TYR A 139 20.79 16.87 19.17
N THR A 140 19.63 17.54 19.21
CA THR A 140 19.54 18.99 19.02
C THR A 140 20.20 19.75 20.16
N ALA A 141 19.97 19.34 21.42
CA ALA A 141 20.60 19.98 22.59
C ALA A 141 22.13 19.80 22.58
N THR A 142 22.61 18.61 22.16
CA THR A 142 24.04 18.32 22.01
C THR A 142 24.68 19.11 20.86
N GLY A 143 23.95 19.28 19.74
CA GLY A 143 24.40 20.09 18.61
C GLY A 143 24.54 21.58 18.96
N GLU A 144 23.60 22.13 19.71
CA GLU A 144 23.58 23.53 20.11
C GLU A 144 24.67 23.87 21.15
N THR A 145 24.91 22.96 22.11
CA THR A 145 26.02 23.08 23.08
C THR A 145 27.39 22.98 22.42
N ASN A 146 27.58 22.03 21.49
CA ASN A 146 28.82 21.91 20.73
C ASN A 146 29.05 23.14 19.84
N SER A 147 28.02 23.64 19.14
CA SER A 147 28.12 24.87 18.34
C SER A 147 28.49 26.09 19.21
N SER A 148 27.92 26.23 20.41
CA SER A 148 28.28 27.30 21.34
C SER A 148 29.70 27.16 21.90
N ALA A 149 30.19 25.92 22.08
CA ALA A 149 31.57 25.66 22.49
C ALA A 149 32.57 26.01 21.38
N TYR A 150 32.29 25.64 20.12
CA TYR A 150 33.14 25.99 18.97
C TYR A 150 33.23 27.50 18.73
N VAL A 151 32.14 28.24 18.92
CA VAL A 151 32.16 29.71 18.81
C VAL A 151 33.02 30.34 19.92
N LYS A 152 32.94 29.80 21.14
CA LYS A 152 33.68 30.31 22.30
C LYS A 152 35.17 29.99 22.25
N THR A 153 35.57 28.86 21.67
CA THR A 153 36.98 28.52 21.46
C THR A 153 37.59 29.36 20.34
N LYS A 154 36.88 29.55 19.22
CA LYS A 154 37.36 30.36 18.10
C LYS A 154 37.45 31.86 18.43
N SER A 155 36.62 32.36 19.35
CA SER A 155 36.70 33.76 19.83
C SER A 155 37.84 34.01 20.82
N HIS A 156 38.46 32.96 21.39
CA HIS A 156 39.60 33.08 22.31
C HIS A 156 40.96 32.98 21.59
N GLU A 157 40.97 32.55 20.33
CA GLU A 157 42.18 32.41 19.49
C GLU A 157 42.41 33.58 18.52
N ALA A 158 41.47 34.53 18.43
CA ALA A 158 41.54 35.75 17.61
C ALA A 158 41.80 36.99 18.48
#